data_AF-A0A2S8GJN3-F1
#
_entry.id   AF-A0A2S8GJN3-F1
#
_cell.length_a   1.000
_cell.length_b   1.000
_cell.length_c   1.000
_cell.angle_alpha   90.00
_cell.angle_beta   90.00
_cell.angle_gamma   90.00
#
_symmetry.space_group_name_H-M   'P 1'
#
loop_
_entity.id
_entity.type
_entity.pdbx_description
1 polymer ?
#
loop_
_entity_poly.entity_id
_entity_poly.type
_entity_poly.pdbx_seq_one_letter_code
_entity_poly.pdbx_strand_id
1 'polypeptide(L)'
;MSVAFPQVRCPECGADNNAFAAKCWICQRPLVDEAELVETLPIEAPAFVSGNYAKIGNVLLIVTLLALAVVAVGVWTVEPVALIFYAVLVCFPCLAVGITLRQILAAKDKPTSTSALTVVLIVVSATGLLAIAIGILFFTICLQMFN
;
A
#
# COMPACT_ATOMS: atom_id res chain seq x y z
N MET A 1 -18.44 18.72 -19.75
CA MET A 1 -19.83 18.96 -19.31
C MET A 1 -19.76 19.89 -18.10
N SER A 2 -20.14 21.16 -18.25
CA SER A 2 -20.18 22.12 -17.14
C SER A 2 -21.39 21.81 -16.27
N VAL A 3 -21.15 21.44 -15.01
CA VAL A 3 -22.24 21.26 -14.03
C VAL A 3 -22.81 22.65 -13.75
N ALA A 4 -24.02 22.92 -14.24
CA ALA A 4 -24.73 24.15 -13.94
C ALA A 4 -25.21 24.08 -12.49
N PHE A 5 -24.52 24.78 -11.60
CA PHE A 5 -24.96 24.90 -10.21
C PHE A 5 -26.22 25.78 -10.13
N PRO A 6 -27.20 25.42 -9.28
CA PRO A 6 -28.37 26.27 -9.04
C PRO A 6 -27.92 27.67 -8.59
N GLN A 7 -28.54 28.70 -9.15
CA GLN A 7 -28.21 30.11 -8.89
C GLN A 7 -29.27 30.74 -7.98
N VAL A 8 -28.84 31.59 -7.05
CA VAL A 8 -29.69 32.39 -6.17
C VAL A 8 -29.36 33.87 -6.34
N ARG A 9 -30.38 34.71 -6.39
CA ARG A 9 -30.21 36.16 -6.56
C ARG A 9 -30.21 36.85 -5.20
N CYS A 10 -29.22 37.71 -4.97
CA CYS A 10 -29.12 38.46 -3.73
C CYS A 10 -30.31 39.43 -3.60
N PRO A 11 -31.07 39.42 -2.49
CA PRO A 11 -32.24 40.28 -2.31
C PRO A 11 -31.88 41.77 -2.15
N GLU A 12 -30.63 42.08 -1.81
CA GLU A 12 -30.20 43.44 -1.54
C GLU A 12 -29.56 44.11 -2.77
N CYS A 13 -28.60 43.45 -3.41
CA CYS A 13 -27.86 44.03 -4.54
C CYS A 13 -28.22 43.43 -5.90
N GLY A 14 -29.06 42.38 -5.94
CA GLY A 14 -29.52 41.76 -7.18
C GLY A 14 -28.48 40.90 -7.91
N ALA A 15 -27.32 40.62 -7.29
CA ALA A 15 -26.26 39.79 -7.86
C ALA A 15 -26.66 38.31 -7.94
N ASP A 16 -26.20 37.60 -8.97
CA ASP A 16 -26.35 36.15 -9.07
C ASP A 16 -25.22 35.44 -8.31
N ASN A 17 -25.59 34.49 -7.45
CA ASN A 17 -24.69 33.74 -6.58
C ASN A 17 -24.95 32.24 -6.72
N ASN A 18 -23.95 31.43 -6.39
CA ASN A 18 -24.16 29.99 -6.25
C ASN A 18 -25.15 29.73 -5.09
N ALA A 19 -26.09 28.80 -5.25
CA ALA A 19 -27.03 28.41 -4.20
C ALA A 19 -26.35 27.90 -2.92
N PHE A 20 -25.09 27.45 -3.01
CA PHE A 20 -24.29 27.03 -1.86
C PHE A 20 -23.43 28.16 -1.25
N ALA A 21 -23.49 29.39 -1.78
CA ALA A 21 -22.72 30.51 -1.26
C ALA A 21 -23.35 31.05 0.04
N ALA A 22 -22.59 31.04 1.14
CA ALA A 22 -23.06 31.56 2.42
C ALA A 22 -23.29 33.09 2.39
N LYS A 23 -22.55 33.82 1.56
CA LYS A 23 -22.59 35.28 1.44
C LYS A 23 -22.60 35.70 -0.02
N CYS A 24 -23.17 36.87 -0.27
CA CYS A 24 -23.14 37.49 -1.59
C CYS A 24 -21.72 37.91 -1.95
N TRP A 25 -21.24 37.53 -3.15
CA TRP A 25 -19.91 37.91 -3.60
C TRP A 25 -19.74 39.43 -3.84
N ILE A 26 -20.85 40.16 -4.06
CA ILE A 26 -20.85 41.62 -4.20
C ILE A 26 -20.97 42.29 -2.84
N CYS A 27 -22.14 42.22 -2.19
CA CYS A 27 -22.41 43.02 -1.00
C CYS A 27 -22.03 42.35 0.33
N GLN A 28 -21.47 41.13 0.28
CA GLN A 28 -21.04 40.34 1.46
C GLN A 28 -22.16 40.02 2.46
N ARG A 29 -23.41 40.35 2.15
CA ARG A 29 -24.58 40.01 2.96
C ARG A 29 -24.80 38.49 2.97
N PRO A 30 -25.15 37.89 4.13
CA PRO A 30 -25.55 36.49 4.19
C PRO A 30 -26.74 36.22 3.26
N LEU A 31 -26.67 35.15 2.48
CA LEU A 31 -27.72 34.74 1.53
C LEU A 31 -28.68 33.69 2.12
N VAL A 32 -28.30 33.09 3.25
CA VAL A 32 -29.07 32.07 3.95
C VAL A 32 -29.39 32.62 5.34
N ASP A 33 -30.58 33.21 5.49
CA ASP A 33 -31.20 33.35 6.80
C ASP A 33 -31.84 31.99 7.13
N GLU A 34 -31.19 31.24 8.01
CA GLU A 34 -31.77 30.13 8.78
C GLU A 34 -32.71 29.19 8.00
N ALA A 35 -32.22 28.58 6.93
CA ALA A 35 -32.93 27.47 6.28
C ALA A 35 -32.11 26.20 6.45
N GLU A 36 -32.54 25.42 7.44
CA GLU A 36 -32.45 23.96 7.51
C GLU A 36 -31.14 23.39 6.96
N LEU A 37 -30.20 23.13 7.88
CA LEU A 37 -29.19 22.10 7.69
C LEU A 37 -29.93 20.87 7.16
N VAL A 38 -29.94 20.68 5.85
CA VAL A 38 -30.36 19.43 5.24
C VAL A 38 -29.40 18.42 5.84
N GLU A 39 -29.88 17.66 6.82
CA GLU A 39 -29.20 16.50 7.36
C GLU A 39 -28.77 15.70 6.14
N THR A 40 -27.49 15.79 5.79
CA THR A 40 -26.91 14.87 4.85
C THR A 40 -27.13 13.53 5.48
N LEU A 41 -28.10 12.76 4.96
CA LEU A 41 -28.33 11.38 5.36
C LEU A 41 -26.95 10.76 5.54
N PRO A 42 -26.62 10.21 6.72
CA PRO A 42 -25.30 9.66 6.94
C PRO A 42 -25.07 8.65 5.82
N ILE A 43 -24.19 9.00 4.88
CA ILE A 43 -23.81 8.12 3.79
C ILE A 43 -23.10 6.99 4.52
N GLU A 44 -23.86 5.93 4.78
CA GLU A 44 -23.37 4.74 5.43
C GLU A 44 -22.17 4.31 4.59
N ALA A 45 -20.98 4.43 5.17
CA ALA A 45 -19.74 4.19 4.45
C ALA A 45 -19.88 2.80 3.81
N PRO A 46 -19.66 2.67 2.49
CA PRO A 46 -19.93 1.41 1.80
C PRO A 46 -19.23 0.31 2.57
N ALA A 47 -19.99 -0.71 3.00
CA ALA A 47 -19.47 -1.83 3.75
C ALA A 47 -18.47 -2.57 2.86
N PHE A 48 -17.21 -2.15 2.91
CA PHE A 48 -16.13 -2.81 2.20
C PHE A 48 -16.01 -4.20 2.81
N VAL A 49 -16.19 -5.22 1.97
CA VAL A 49 -16.04 -6.63 2.34
C VAL A 49 -14.72 -6.79 3.07
N SER A 50 -14.76 -7.13 4.36
CA SER A 50 -13.57 -7.43 5.16
C SER A 50 -12.81 -8.54 4.44
N GLY A 51 -11.71 -8.17 3.79
CA GLY A 51 -11.10 -9.04 2.81
C GLY A 51 -10.33 -10.17 3.49
N ASN A 52 -10.32 -11.35 2.87
CA ASN A 52 -9.49 -12.50 3.28
C ASN A 52 -7.96 -12.21 3.14
N TYR A 53 -7.52 -10.94 3.06
CA TYR A 53 -6.14 -10.54 2.78
C TYR A 53 -5.16 -10.96 3.87
N ALA A 54 -5.58 -10.95 5.14
CA ALA A 54 -4.76 -11.48 6.24
C ALA A 54 -4.47 -13.00 6.07
N LYS A 55 -5.43 -13.78 5.55
CA LYS A 55 -5.23 -15.21 5.27
C LYS A 55 -4.24 -15.40 4.12
N ILE A 56 -4.37 -14.61 3.06
CA ILE A 56 -3.44 -14.65 1.91
C ILE A 56 -2.01 -14.31 2.35
N GLY A 57 -1.84 -13.28 3.20
CA GLY A 57 -0.53 -12.91 3.74
C GLY A 57 0.11 -14.03 4.57
N ASN A 58 -0.66 -14.74 5.39
CA ASN A 58 -0.15 -15.89 6.14
C ASN A 58 0.23 -17.06 5.23
N VAL A 59 -0.57 -17.36 4.20
CA VAL A 59 -0.27 -18.44 3.23
C VAL A 59 1.04 -18.13 2.49
N LEU A 60 1.21 -16.90 2.00
CA LEU A 60 2.45 -16.47 1.34
C LEU A 60 3.67 -16.64 2.25
N LEU A 61 3.59 -16.21 3.51
CA LEU A 61 4.69 -16.34 4.47
C LEU A 61 5.05 -17.81 4.74
N ILE A 62 4.05 -18.69 4.87
CA ILE A 62 4.28 -20.13 5.03
C ILE A 62 4.98 -20.73 3.80
N VAL A 63 4.53 -20.37 2.60
CA VAL A 63 5.15 -20.85 1.35
C VAL A 63 6.60 -20.36 1.24
N THR A 64 6.89 -19.09 1.60
CA THR A 64 8.25 -18.56 1.62
C THR A 64 9.13 -19.29 2.63
N LEU A 65 8.63 -19.58 3.83
CA LEU A 65 9.37 -20.35 4.85
C LEU A 65 9.70 -21.77 4.36
N LEU A 66 8.74 -22.45 3.73
CA LEU A 66 8.96 -23.78 3.17
C LEU A 66 10.02 -23.74 2.05
N ALA A 67 9.95 -22.78 1.15
CA ALA A 67 10.94 -22.61 0.10
C ALA A 67 12.35 -22.37 0.68
N LEU A 68 12.47 -21.48 1.66
CA LEU A 68 13.74 -21.20 2.33
C LEU A 68 14.31 -22.44 3.04
N ALA A 69 13.45 -23.26 3.66
CA ALA A 69 13.86 -24.49 4.32
C ALA A 69 14.36 -25.55 3.32
N VAL A 70 13.66 -25.73 2.20
CA VAL A 70 14.08 -26.68 1.15
C VAL A 70 15.46 -26.31 0.60
N VAL A 71 15.68 -25.02 0.31
CA VAL A 71 16.98 -24.54 -0.17
C VAL A 71 18.06 -24.68 0.91
N ALA A 72 17.74 -24.40 2.18
CA ALA A 72 18.67 -24.59 3.29
C ALA A 72 19.15 -26.04 3.41
N VAL A 73 18.24 -27.02 3.23
CA VAL A 73 18.60 -28.45 3.22
C VAL A 73 19.55 -28.76 2.07
N GLY A 74 19.30 -28.22 0.87
CA GLY A 74 20.21 -28.39 -0.27
C GLY A 74 21.60 -27.82 0.01
N VAL A 75 21.68 -26.59 0.52
CA VAL A 75 22.95 -25.95 0.89
C VAL A 75 23.69 -26.78 1.95
N TRP A 76 22.98 -27.25 2.98
CA TRP A 76 23.55 -28.10 4.03
C TRP A 76 24.20 -29.39 3.48
N THR A 77 23.57 -30.02 2.47
CA THR A 77 24.08 -31.26 1.89
C THR A 77 25.32 -31.07 1.00
N VAL A 78 25.51 -29.88 0.42
CA VAL A 78 26.65 -29.59 -0.46
C VAL A 78 27.81 -28.99 0.33
N GLU A 79 27.55 -27.91 1.07
CA GLU A 79 28.57 -27.20 1.82
C GLU A 79 27.97 -26.57 3.09
N PRO A 80 28.13 -27.20 4.27
CA PRO A 80 27.44 -26.76 5.49
C PRO A 80 27.92 -25.38 5.97
N VAL A 81 29.15 -24.97 5.63
CA VAL A 81 29.69 -23.65 5.97
C VAL A 81 28.97 -22.53 5.19
N ALA A 82 28.54 -22.81 3.96
CA ALA A 82 27.78 -21.87 3.13
C ALA A 82 26.39 -21.55 3.71
N LEU A 83 25.88 -22.37 4.64
CA LEU A 83 24.59 -22.15 5.29
C LEU A 83 24.55 -20.83 6.08
N ILE A 84 25.67 -20.42 6.68
CA ILE A 84 25.76 -19.16 7.43
C ILE A 84 25.54 -17.97 6.48
N PHE A 85 26.21 -17.99 5.32
CA PHE A 85 26.06 -16.96 4.30
C PHE A 85 24.66 -16.96 3.71
N TYR A 86 24.09 -18.13 3.42
CA TYR A 86 22.72 -18.25 2.97
C TYR A 86 21.71 -17.67 3.99
N ALA A 87 21.88 -17.95 5.28
CA ALA A 87 21.00 -17.42 6.32
C ALA A 87 21.04 -15.88 6.40
N VAL A 88 22.23 -15.29 6.33
CA VAL A 88 22.39 -13.83 6.44
C VAL A 88 22.00 -13.11 5.15
N LEU A 89 22.48 -13.58 3.99
CA LEU A 89 22.33 -12.88 2.72
C LEU A 89 21.01 -13.17 2.02
N VAL A 90 20.37 -14.31 2.30
CA VAL A 90 19.14 -14.74 1.61
C VAL A 90 17.96 -14.82 2.58
N CYS A 91 18.07 -15.57 3.68
CA CYS A 91 16.93 -15.74 4.59
C CYS A 91 16.51 -14.42 5.24
N PHE A 92 17.46 -13.63 5.74
CA PHE A 92 17.17 -12.37 6.42
C PHE A 92 16.41 -11.36 5.53
N PRO A 93 16.88 -11.01 4.32
CA PRO A 93 16.13 -10.11 3.44
C PRO A 93 14.80 -10.71 2.98
N CYS A 94 14.74 -11.99 2.63
CA CYS A 94 13.48 -12.63 2.23
C CYS A 94 12.42 -12.61 3.35
N LEU A 95 12.83 -12.83 4.61
CA LEU A 95 11.95 -12.73 5.77
C LEU A 95 11.49 -11.30 6.03
N ALA A 96 12.40 -10.32 5.97
CA ALA A 96 12.06 -8.91 6.12
C ALA A 96 11.01 -8.49 5.08
N VAL A 97 11.18 -8.93 3.83
CA VAL A 97 10.23 -8.73 2.73
C VAL A 97 8.88 -9.42 3.02
N GLY A 98 8.89 -10.68 3.43
CA GLY A 98 7.65 -11.41 3.74
C GLY A 98 6.86 -10.79 4.90
N ILE A 99 7.55 -10.33 5.95
CA ILE A 99 6.95 -9.68 7.11
C ILE A 99 6.38 -8.31 6.74
N THR A 100 7.13 -7.49 5.98
CA THR A 100 6.64 -6.18 5.53
C THR A 100 5.42 -6.31 4.63
N LEU A 101 5.44 -7.24 3.65
CA LEU A 101 4.26 -7.55 2.83
C LEU A 101 3.05 -7.97 3.67
N ARG A 102 3.25 -8.80 4.70
CA ARG A 102 2.18 -9.22 5.62
C ARG A 102 1.61 -8.03 6.39
N GLN A 103 2.45 -7.16 6.94
CA GLN A 103 2.01 -5.96 7.66
C GLN A 103 1.22 -5.02 6.74
N ILE A 104 1.66 -4.88 5.50
CA ILE A 104 0.99 -4.08 4.48
C ILE A 104 -0.37 -4.68 4.09
N LEU A 105 -0.45 -5.99 3.86
CA LEU A 105 -1.70 -6.68 3.54
C LEU A 105 -2.69 -6.62 4.72
N ALA A 106 -2.20 -6.72 5.96
CA ALA A 106 -3.02 -6.52 7.15
C ALA A 106 -3.44 -5.05 7.32
N ALA A 107 -2.61 -4.10 6.88
CA ALA A 107 -2.96 -2.68 6.89
C ALA A 107 -3.92 -2.30 5.75
N LYS A 108 -4.00 -3.06 4.66
CA LYS A 108 -4.98 -2.87 3.57
C LYS A 108 -6.44 -3.07 4.00
N ASP A 109 -6.69 -3.73 5.12
CA ASP A 109 -8.02 -3.73 5.75
C ASP A 109 -8.38 -2.35 6.34
N LYS A 110 -7.43 -1.40 6.37
CA LYS A 110 -7.65 0.02 6.68
C LYS A 110 -7.47 0.89 5.42
N PRO A 111 -8.36 1.87 5.17
CA PRO A 111 -8.35 2.68 3.95
C PRO A 111 -7.25 3.74 4.03
N THR A 112 -6.02 3.37 3.66
CA THR A 112 -4.91 4.33 3.55
C THR A 112 -4.10 4.13 2.27
N SER A 113 -4.17 5.15 1.41
CA SER A 113 -3.31 5.53 0.28
C SER A 113 -2.50 4.43 -0.44
N THR A 114 -3.00 4.06 -1.62
CA THR A 114 -2.45 3.11 -2.58
C THR A 114 -1.09 3.46 -3.19
N SER A 115 -0.58 4.69 -3.06
CA SER A 115 0.66 5.12 -3.73
C SER A 115 1.95 4.67 -3.04
N ALA A 116 1.96 4.62 -1.70
CA ALA A 116 3.13 4.20 -0.93
C ALA A 116 3.43 2.70 -1.12
N LEU A 117 2.39 1.91 -1.37
CA LEU A 117 2.45 0.45 -1.42
C LEU A 117 3.13 -0.05 -2.70
N THR A 118 2.87 0.59 -3.84
CA THR A 118 3.52 0.27 -5.12
C THR A 118 5.01 0.57 -5.05
N VAL A 119 5.40 1.67 -4.40
CA VAL A 119 6.80 2.05 -4.21
C VAL A 119 7.52 1.02 -3.33
N VAL A 120 6.92 0.62 -2.20
CA VAL A 120 7.52 -0.40 -1.32
C VAL A 120 7.65 -1.73 -2.05
N LEU A 121 6.66 -2.15 -2.83
CA LEU A 121 6.68 -3.43 -3.53
C LEU A 121 7.72 -3.46 -4.65
N ILE A 122 7.91 -2.34 -5.36
CA ILE A 122 8.99 -2.16 -6.36
C ILE A 122 10.36 -2.18 -5.68
N VAL A 123 10.53 -1.46 -4.57
CA VAL A 123 11.80 -1.44 -3.84
C VAL A 123 12.14 -2.84 -3.33
N VAL A 124 11.18 -3.52 -2.73
CA VAL A 124 11.34 -4.88 -2.21
C VAL A 124 11.70 -5.89 -3.31
N SER A 125 11.03 -5.85 -4.46
CA SER A 125 11.33 -6.76 -5.57
C SER A 125 12.69 -6.46 -6.20
N ALA A 126 13.03 -5.18 -6.41
CA ALA A 126 14.31 -4.77 -6.96
C ALA A 126 15.47 -5.14 -6.03
N THR A 127 15.33 -4.89 -4.73
CA THR A 127 16.38 -5.20 -3.74
C THR A 127 16.53 -6.72 -3.56
N GLY A 128 15.42 -7.47 -3.55
CA GLY A 128 15.44 -8.93 -3.48
C GLY A 128 16.10 -9.57 -4.70
N LEU A 129 15.76 -9.12 -5.91
CA LEU A 129 16.40 -9.59 -7.14
C LEU A 129 17.90 -9.27 -7.17
N LEU A 130 18.29 -8.08 -6.71
CA LEU A 130 19.70 -7.69 -6.62
C LEU A 130 20.46 -8.58 -5.62
N ALA A 131 19.89 -8.86 -4.45
CA ALA A 131 20.50 -9.73 -3.45
C ALA A 131 20.66 -11.18 -3.96
N ILE A 132 19.65 -11.71 -4.66
CA ILE A 132 19.72 -13.04 -5.29
C ILE A 132 20.82 -13.06 -6.37
N ALA A 133 20.88 -12.02 -7.22
CA ALA A 133 21.88 -11.92 -8.27
C ALA A 133 23.31 -11.89 -7.68
N ILE A 134 23.54 -11.08 -6.64
CA ILE A 134 24.82 -11.02 -5.92
C ILE A 134 25.16 -12.38 -5.30
N GLY A 135 24.19 -13.05 -4.67
CA GLY A 135 24.37 -14.36 -4.06
C GLY A 135 24.78 -15.43 -5.07
N ILE A 136 24.15 -15.47 -6.25
CA ILE A 136 24.51 -16.38 -7.33
C ILE A 136 25.92 -16.07 -7.84
N LEU A 137 26.25 -14.79 -8.04
CA LEU A 137 27.58 -14.35 -8.51
C LEU A 137 28.68 -14.78 -7.53
N PHE A 138 28.46 -14.54 -6.24
CA PHE A 138 29.37 -14.97 -5.18
C PHE A 138 29.54 -16.48 -5.17
N PHE A 139 28.44 -17.23 -5.25
CA PHE A 139 28.48 -18.69 -5.28
C PHE A 139 29.28 -19.22 -6.49
N THR A 140 29.08 -18.64 -7.67
CA THR A 140 29.84 -19.02 -8.87
C THR A 140 31.34 -18.72 -8.73
N ILE A 141 31.72 -17.61 -8.09
CA ILE A 141 33.12 -17.28 -7.83
C ILE A 141 33.75 -18.27 -6.85
N CYS A 142 33.03 -18.63 -5.78
CA CYS A 142 33.51 -19.64 -4.83
C CYS A 142 33.76 -20.99 -5.53
N LEU A 143 32.82 -21.46 -6.36
CA LEU A 143 33.00 -22.70 -7.12
C LEU A 143 34.18 -22.64 -8.08
N GLN A 144 34.44 -21.49 -8.69
CA GLN A 144 35.61 -21.30 -9.57
C GLN A 144 36.94 -21.29 -8.83
N MET A 145 36.99 -20.91 -7.56
CA MET A 145 38.23 -20.94 -6.77
C MET A 145 38.62 -22.36 -6.30
N PHE A 146 37.68 -23.29 -6.24
CA PHE A 146 37.91 -24.67 -5.80
C PHE A 146 38.23 -25.65 -6.95
N ASN A 147 38.13 -25.20 -8.21
CA ASN A 147 38.45 -25.96 -9.41
C ASN A 147 39.80 -25.52 -9.99
#